data_AF-A0A317ITM0-F1
#
_entry.id   AF-A0A317ITM0-F1
#
_cell.length_a   1.000
_cell.length_b   1.000
_cell.length_c   1.000
_cell.angle_alpha   90.00
_cell.angle_beta   90.00
_cell.angle_gamma   90.00
#
_symmetry.space_group_name_H-M   'P 1'
#
loop_
_entity.id
_entity.type
_entity.pdbx_description
1 polymer ?
#
loop_
_entity_poly.entity_id
_entity_poly.type
_entity_poly.pdbx_seq_one_letter_code
_entity_poly.pdbx_strand_id
1 'polypeptide(L)'
;MPDLGPPLVALTVASAVTLLEMITSSYPRTFYFVRRCGALYAYVVVYGMVALGVVAGFDTVVHSGNLRLEGFGVSNPWFRAVALGVSVKALLHIRLFTVGIGDRNMPFGTETIVQMFEPWLMEQVQFYEFNSVREFLRPWEQQHSNIADIRSIVLANLPYSFAGAERVAFEVSLKRRDRTAIECMEMYLRRFGKANFERAFSRSAQI
;
A
#
# COMPACT_ATOMS: atom_id res chain seq x y z
N MET A 1 8.47 -34.73 13.75
CA MET A 1 8.16 -33.31 14.04
C MET A 1 7.82 -32.65 12.71
N PRO A 2 6.78 -31.79 12.63
CA PRO A 2 6.48 -31.08 11.40
C PRO A 2 7.69 -30.20 11.01
N ASP A 3 8.10 -30.27 9.74
CA ASP A 3 9.15 -29.42 9.21
C ASP A 3 8.63 -27.98 9.15
N LEU A 4 9.24 -27.08 9.93
CA LEU A 4 8.86 -25.67 10.00
C LEU A 4 9.45 -24.85 8.84
N GLY A 5 10.35 -25.42 8.03
CA GLY A 5 10.99 -24.73 6.92
C GLY A 5 10.00 -24.17 5.89
N PRO A 6 9.12 -25.01 5.30
CA PRO A 6 8.17 -24.55 4.29
C PRO A 6 7.18 -23.48 4.80
N PRO A 7 6.53 -23.62 5.98
CA PRO A 7 5.68 -22.55 6.53
C PRO A 7 6.42 -21.22 6.74
N LEU A 8 7.68 -21.24 7.18
CA LEU A 8 8.49 -20.03 7.32
C LEU A 8 8.82 -19.37 5.98
N VAL A 9 9.02 -20.17 4.92
CA VAL A 9 9.16 -19.62 3.56
C VAL A 9 7.87 -18.98 3.06
N ALA A 10 6.72 -19.60 3.32
CA ALA A 10 5.44 -19.00 2.97
C ALA A 10 5.23 -17.66 3.68
N LEU A 11 5.60 -17.56 4.97
CA LEU A 11 5.57 -16.31 5.73
C LEU A 11 6.44 -15.24 5.06
N THR A 12 7.70 -15.55 4.79
CA THR A 12 8.65 -14.57 4.25
C THR A 12 8.25 -14.10 2.85
N VAL A 13 7.82 -15.01 1.99
CA VAL A 13 7.35 -14.69 0.63
C VAL A 13 6.08 -13.84 0.68
N ALA A 14 5.07 -14.23 1.47
CA ALA A 14 3.82 -13.47 1.58
C ALA A 14 4.05 -12.06 2.15
N SER A 15 4.89 -11.93 3.18
CA SER A 15 5.26 -10.63 3.72
C SER A 15 6.02 -9.77 2.70
N ALA A 16 6.98 -10.35 1.98
CA ALA A 16 7.73 -9.62 0.96
C ALA A 16 6.85 -9.12 -0.18
N VAL A 17 5.96 -9.98 -0.71
CA VAL A 17 5.00 -9.62 -1.76
C VAL A 17 4.05 -8.52 -1.28
N THR A 18 3.49 -8.66 -0.07
CA THR A 18 2.57 -7.67 0.50
C THR A 18 3.25 -6.32 0.69
N LEU A 19 4.51 -6.31 1.15
CA LEU A 19 5.29 -5.08 1.29
C LEU A 19 5.61 -4.44 -0.07
N LEU A 20 6.00 -5.25 -1.06
CA LEU A 20 6.26 -4.78 -2.43
C LEU A 20 5.01 -4.16 -3.06
N GLU A 21 3.85 -4.77 -2.87
CA GLU A 21 2.58 -4.24 -3.35
C GLU A 21 2.25 -2.90 -2.68
N MET A 22 2.48 -2.78 -1.37
CA MET A 22 2.30 -1.52 -0.66
C MET A 22 3.22 -0.40 -1.18
N ILE A 23 4.48 -0.75 -1.47
CA ILE A 23 5.45 0.20 -2.03
C ILE A 23 5.06 0.60 -3.45
N THR A 24 4.62 -0.33 -4.28
CA THR A 24 4.44 -0.09 -5.72
C THR A 24 3.05 0.42 -6.09
N SER A 25 2.01 -0.03 -5.41
CA SER A 25 0.62 0.27 -5.71
C SER A 25 0.08 1.40 -4.82
N SER A 26 0.14 1.23 -3.50
CA SER A 26 -0.52 2.16 -2.56
C SER A 26 0.29 3.43 -2.30
N TYR A 27 1.62 3.32 -2.17
CA TYR A 27 2.47 4.44 -1.77
C TYR A 27 3.73 4.65 -2.64
N PRO A 28 3.62 4.64 -3.99
CA PRO A 28 4.79 4.68 -4.90
C PRO A 28 5.72 5.87 -4.70
N ARG A 29 5.19 7.00 -4.22
CA ARG A 29 5.95 8.26 -4.04
C ARG A 29 5.98 8.76 -2.61
N THR A 30 5.17 8.17 -1.73
CA THR A 30 5.04 8.57 -0.32
C THR A 30 5.48 7.49 0.66
N PHE A 31 5.97 6.34 0.19
CA PHE A 31 6.49 5.26 1.05
C PHE A 31 7.54 5.73 2.06
N TYR A 32 8.38 6.71 1.69
CA TYR A 32 9.35 7.30 2.61
C TYR A 32 8.72 7.85 3.90
N PHE A 33 7.51 8.40 3.83
CA PHE A 33 6.76 8.89 4.98
C PHE A 33 6.19 7.72 5.80
N VAL A 34 5.71 6.67 5.13
CA VAL A 34 5.01 5.55 5.77
C VAL A 34 5.96 4.51 6.37
N ARG A 35 7.23 4.46 5.97
CA ARG A 35 8.21 3.45 6.43
C ARG A 35 8.45 3.41 7.95
N ARG A 36 8.04 4.42 8.70
CA ARG A 36 8.14 4.44 10.18
C ARG A 36 6.83 4.05 10.87
N CYS A 37 5.77 3.77 10.11
CA CYS A 37 4.48 3.37 10.63
C CYS A 37 4.51 1.90 11.07
N GLY A 38 4.31 1.64 12.37
CA GLY A 38 4.22 0.27 12.89
C GLY A 38 3.07 -0.53 12.27
N ALA A 39 1.94 0.12 11.98
CA ALA A 39 0.76 -0.52 11.39
C ALA A 39 1.04 -1.09 9.98
N LEU A 40 1.94 -0.46 9.20
CA LEU A 40 2.39 -0.99 7.91
C LEU A 40 3.04 -2.37 8.09
N TYR A 41 3.95 -2.49 9.05
CA TYR A 41 4.63 -3.75 9.33
C TYR A 41 3.68 -4.79 9.94
N ALA A 42 2.78 -4.37 10.82
CA ALA A 42 1.74 -5.25 11.35
C ALA A 42 0.88 -5.83 10.23
N TYR A 43 0.45 -5.01 9.25
CA TYR A 43 -0.30 -5.49 8.09
C TYR A 43 0.47 -6.54 7.29
N VAL A 44 1.73 -6.26 6.96
CA VAL A 44 2.61 -7.19 6.24
C VAL A 44 2.84 -8.50 6.99
N VAL A 45 2.99 -8.43 8.32
CA VAL A 45 3.19 -9.61 9.17
C VAL A 45 1.91 -10.43 9.27
N VAL A 46 0.73 -9.80 9.38
CA VAL A 46 -0.55 -10.53 9.45
C VAL A 46 -0.76 -11.39 8.19
N TYR A 47 -0.52 -10.86 7.00
CA TYR A 47 -0.58 -11.67 5.77
C TYR A 47 0.44 -12.82 5.77
N GLY A 48 1.65 -12.57 6.25
CA GLY A 48 2.67 -13.61 6.42
C GLY A 48 2.24 -14.70 7.40
N MET A 49 1.64 -14.33 8.53
CA MET A 49 1.13 -15.27 9.53
C MET A 49 -0.03 -16.11 9.01
N VAL A 50 -0.92 -15.52 8.20
CA VAL A 50 -1.98 -16.29 7.54
C VAL A 50 -1.39 -17.29 6.55
N ALA A 51 -0.40 -16.88 5.75
CA ALA A 51 0.30 -17.80 4.83
C ALA A 51 0.95 -18.97 5.57
N LEU A 52 1.63 -18.69 6.68
CA LEU A 52 2.21 -19.70 7.57
C LEU A 52 1.15 -20.66 8.07
N GLY A 53 0.04 -20.14 8.59
CA GLY A 53 -1.07 -20.95 9.11
C GLY A 53 -1.70 -21.84 8.05
N VAL A 54 -1.88 -21.33 6.83
CA VAL A 54 -2.41 -22.09 5.69
C VAL A 54 -1.47 -23.23 5.32
N VAL A 55 -0.16 -22.99 5.18
CA VAL A 55 0.80 -24.04 4.84
C VAL A 55 0.94 -25.07 5.96
N ALA A 56 1.04 -24.64 7.22
CA ALA A 56 1.13 -25.55 8.35
C ALA A 56 -0.14 -26.42 8.51
N GLY A 57 -1.32 -25.81 8.33
CA GLY A 57 -2.59 -26.53 8.35
C GLY A 57 -2.68 -27.53 7.20
N PHE A 58 -2.31 -27.12 5.99
CA PHE A 58 -2.28 -27.99 4.82
C PHE A 58 -1.34 -29.18 5.02
N ASP A 59 -0.12 -28.94 5.53
CA ASP A 59 0.84 -30.00 5.83
C ASP A 59 0.29 -31.00 6.84
N THR A 60 -0.42 -30.52 7.86
CA THR A 60 -1.06 -31.38 8.87
C THR A 60 -2.12 -32.29 8.27
N VAL A 61 -2.93 -31.80 7.32
CA VAL A 61 -3.97 -32.59 6.65
C VAL A 61 -3.39 -33.60 5.65
N VAL A 62 -2.29 -33.25 4.99
CA VAL A 62 -1.58 -34.18 4.09
C VAL A 62 -0.93 -35.30 4.90
N HIS A 63 -0.28 -34.98 6.02
CA HIS A 63 0.36 -35.98 6.88
C HIS A 63 -0.66 -36.91 7.57
N SER A 64 -1.88 -36.45 7.83
CA SER A 64 -2.95 -37.31 8.37
C SER A 64 -3.53 -38.29 7.34
N GLY A 65 -3.08 -38.25 6.08
CA GLY A 65 -3.50 -39.16 5.02
C GLY A 65 -4.88 -38.83 4.44
N ASN A 66 -5.51 -37.73 4.89
CA ASN A 66 -6.84 -37.32 4.45
C ASN A 66 -6.84 -36.63 3.08
N LEU A 67 -5.68 -36.21 2.57
CA LEU A 67 -5.52 -35.60 1.25
C LEU A 67 -4.38 -36.25 0.48
N ARG A 68 -4.71 -36.84 -0.68
CA ARG A 68 -3.72 -37.24 -1.68
C ARG A 68 -3.54 -36.09 -2.66
N LEU A 69 -2.31 -35.60 -2.76
CA LEU A 69 -1.94 -34.52 -3.66
C LEU A 69 -1.48 -35.11 -4.99
N GLU A 70 -2.27 -34.90 -6.03
CA GLU A 70 -1.93 -35.28 -7.41
C GLU A 70 -1.73 -33.99 -8.23
N GLY A 71 -0.55 -33.81 -8.84
CA GLY A 71 -0.24 -32.64 -9.65
C GLY A 71 1.25 -32.28 -9.71
N PHE A 72 1.66 -31.62 -10.79
CA PHE A 72 3.05 -31.24 -11.04
C PHE A 72 3.53 -30.20 -10.01
N GLY A 73 4.63 -30.47 -9.31
CA GLY A 73 5.25 -29.55 -8.34
C GLY A 73 4.61 -29.50 -6.94
N VAL A 74 3.45 -30.13 -6.73
CA VAL A 74 2.73 -30.15 -5.44
C VAL A 74 3.41 -31.07 -4.41
N SER A 75 4.27 -31.97 -4.88
CA SER A 75 5.09 -32.87 -4.07
C SER A 75 6.27 -32.18 -3.38
N ASN A 76 6.76 -31.06 -3.91
CA ASN A 76 7.85 -30.32 -3.28
C ASN A 76 7.30 -29.28 -2.28
N PRO A 77 7.53 -29.45 -0.97
CA PRO A 77 6.95 -28.59 0.05
C PRO A 77 7.45 -27.13 -0.06
N TRP A 78 8.69 -26.91 -0.53
CA TRP A 78 9.25 -25.58 -0.71
C TRP A 78 8.58 -24.82 -1.86
N PHE A 79 8.38 -25.49 -2.99
CA PHE A 79 7.69 -24.88 -4.14
C PHE A 79 6.24 -24.56 -3.79
N ARG A 80 5.55 -25.48 -3.09
CA ARG A 80 4.21 -25.24 -2.57
C ARG A 80 4.15 -24.04 -1.63
N ALA A 81 5.11 -23.91 -0.72
CA ALA A 81 5.18 -22.77 0.19
C ALA A 81 5.35 -21.43 -0.54
N VAL A 82 6.19 -21.38 -1.58
CA VAL A 82 6.35 -20.19 -2.43
C VAL A 82 5.05 -19.88 -3.18
N ALA A 83 4.44 -20.88 -3.83
CA ALA A 83 3.21 -20.70 -4.58
C ALA A 83 2.05 -20.21 -3.69
N LEU A 84 1.91 -20.79 -2.49
CA LEU A 84 0.94 -20.34 -1.50
C LEU A 84 1.29 -18.96 -0.95
N GLY A 85 2.55 -18.66 -0.66
CA GLY A 85 2.98 -17.35 -0.19
C GLY A 85 2.66 -16.22 -1.18
N VAL A 86 2.87 -16.46 -2.48
CA VAL A 86 2.52 -15.48 -3.53
C VAL A 86 1.01 -15.35 -3.70
N SER A 87 0.26 -16.46 -3.61
CA SER A 87 -1.18 -16.48 -3.89
C SER A 87 -2.07 -16.18 -2.68
N VAL A 88 -1.55 -16.26 -1.44
CA VAL A 88 -2.35 -16.17 -0.21
C VAL A 88 -3.18 -14.90 -0.16
N LYS A 89 -2.61 -13.76 -0.59
CA LYS A 89 -3.31 -12.50 -0.57
C LYS A 89 -4.47 -12.49 -1.56
N ALA A 90 -4.30 -13.07 -2.75
CA ALA A 90 -5.38 -13.24 -3.72
C ALA A 90 -6.46 -14.20 -3.20
N LEU A 91 -6.06 -15.33 -2.61
CA LEU A 91 -6.98 -16.31 -2.00
C LEU A 91 -7.82 -15.69 -0.87
N LEU A 92 -7.21 -14.80 -0.09
CA LEU A 92 -7.87 -14.09 0.99
C LEU A 92 -8.90 -13.05 0.51
N HIS A 93 -8.82 -12.61 -0.75
CA HIS A 93 -9.81 -11.69 -1.33
C HIS A 93 -10.88 -12.42 -2.18
N ILE A 94 -10.95 -13.75 -2.10
CA ILE A 94 -11.99 -14.51 -2.79
C ILE A 94 -13.33 -14.35 -2.06
N ARG A 95 -14.29 -13.78 -2.80
CA ARG A 95 -15.70 -13.70 -2.42
C ARG A 95 -16.41 -14.97 -2.87
N LEU A 96 -16.87 -15.79 -1.92
CA LEU A 96 -17.68 -16.95 -2.27
C LEU A 96 -19.13 -16.52 -2.49
N PHE A 97 -19.73 -15.84 -1.51
CA PHE A 97 -21.09 -15.28 -1.63
C PHE A 97 -21.19 -13.99 -0.81
N THR A 98 -22.14 -13.12 -1.13
CA THR A 98 -22.39 -11.88 -0.38
C THR A 98 -23.72 -11.97 0.34
N VAL A 99 -23.74 -11.70 1.64
CA VAL A 99 -24.95 -11.71 2.46
C VAL A 99 -25.25 -10.27 2.87
N GLY A 100 -26.47 -9.80 2.57
CA GLY A 100 -26.97 -8.51 3.04
C GLY A 100 -27.46 -8.64 4.49
N ILE A 101 -26.90 -7.86 5.41
CA ILE A 101 -27.39 -7.70 6.78
C ILE A 101 -27.76 -6.22 6.96
N GLY A 102 -29.05 -5.91 6.86
CA GLY A 102 -29.54 -4.52 6.80
C GLY A 102 -29.03 -3.79 5.54
N ASP A 103 -28.48 -2.60 5.69
CA ASP A 103 -27.91 -1.78 4.60
C ASP A 103 -26.46 -2.15 4.24
N ARG A 104 -25.87 -3.18 4.87
CA ARG A 104 -24.48 -3.58 4.63
C ARG A 104 -24.39 -4.94 3.96
N ASN A 105 -23.67 -4.98 2.85
CA ASN A 105 -23.30 -6.21 2.17
C ASN A 105 -22.00 -6.75 2.77
N MET A 106 -22.05 -7.91 3.42
CA MET A 106 -20.88 -8.59 3.96
C MET A 106 -20.52 -9.80 3.08
N PRO A 107 -19.29 -9.88 2.54
CA PRO A 107 -18.83 -11.08 1.87
C PRO A 107 -18.63 -12.18 2.91
N PHE A 108 -19.19 -13.36 2.62
CA PHE A 108 -18.95 -14.58 3.37
C PHE A 108 -17.90 -15.40 2.63
N GLY A 109 -16.78 -15.69 3.30
CA GLY A 109 -15.65 -16.42 2.72
C GLY A 109 -14.33 -16.11 3.42
N THR A 110 -13.22 -16.28 2.70
CA THR A 110 -11.88 -15.94 3.20
C THR A 110 -11.70 -14.43 3.37
N GLU A 111 -12.42 -13.62 2.59
CA GLU A 111 -12.40 -12.16 2.72
C GLU A 111 -12.95 -11.67 4.07
N THR A 112 -13.82 -12.44 4.73
CA THR A 112 -14.31 -12.08 6.06
C THR A 112 -13.16 -11.96 7.07
N ILE A 113 -12.13 -12.81 6.97
CA ILE A 113 -10.92 -12.75 7.81
C ILE A 113 -10.17 -11.43 7.56
N VAL A 114 -10.04 -11.06 6.28
CA VAL A 114 -9.36 -9.83 5.88
C VAL A 114 -10.09 -8.60 6.42
N GLN A 115 -11.42 -8.57 6.30
CA GLN A 115 -12.25 -7.47 6.77
C GLN A 115 -12.16 -7.21 8.28
N MET A 116 -11.74 -8.19 9.08
CA MET A 116 -11.57 -8.02 10.52
C MET A 116 -10.38 -7.12 10.89
N PHE A 117 -9.32 -7.11 10.08
CA PHE A 117 -8.08 -6.41 10.43
C PHE A 117 -7.65 -5.36 9.39
N GLU A 118 -7.92 -5.59 8.09
CA GLU A 118 -7.42 -4.74 7.02
C GLU A 118 -7.94 -3.30 7.10
N PRO A 119 -9.24 -3.03 7.29
CA PRO A 119 -9.75 -1.66 7.36
C PRO A 119 -9.06 -0.85 8.46
N TRP A 120 -8.91 -1.44 9.64
CA TRP A 120 -8.30 -0.79 10.81
C TRP A 120 -6.80 -0.54 10.61
N LEU A 121 -6.05 -1.53 10.11
CA LEU A 121 -4.62 -1.34 9.82
C LEU A 121 -4.39 -0.32 8.71
N MET A 122 -5.18 -0.37 7.65
CA MET A 122 -5.07 0.56 6.52
C MET A 122 -5.44 1.98 6.91
N GLU A 123 -6.48 2.17 7.72
CA GLU A 123 -6.83 3.48 8.24
C GLU A 123 -5.69 4.11 9.03
N GLN A 124 -5.02 3.34 9.91
CA GLN A 124 -3.87 3.83 10.66
C GLN A 124 -2.70 4.21 9.74
N VAL A 125 -2.41 3.39 8.73
CA VAL A 125 -1.36 3.67 7.75
C VAL A 125 -1.67 4.95 6.98
N GLN A 126 -2.92 5.11 6.51
CA GLN A 126 -3.37 6.30 5.79
C GLN A 126 -3.32 7.55 6.67
N PHE A 127 -3.79 7.47 7.92
CA PHE A 127 -3.75 8.58 8.86
C PHE A 127 -2.31 8.98 9.18
N TYR A 128 -1.42 8.01 9.40
CA TYR A 128 0.00 8.27 9.62
C TYR A 128 0.66 8.92 8.40
N GLU A 129 0.35 8.43 7.20
CA GLU A 129 0.84 8.99 5.94
C GLU A 129 0.41 10.44 5.77
N PHE A 130 -0.88 10.71 5.96
CA PHE A 130 -1.47 12.05 5.88
C PHE A 130 -0.80 13.02 6.85
N ASN A 131 -0.65 12.64 8.11
CA ASN A 131 -0.01 13.48 9.11
C ASN A 131 1.47 13.72 8.80
N SER A 132 2.19 12.68 8.39
CA SER A 132 3.61 12.76 8.05
C SER A 132 3.86 13.67 6.85
N VAL A 133 2.99 13.60 5.83
CA VAL A 133 3.03 14.50 4.67
C VAL A 133 2.79 15.94 5.11
N ARG A 134 1.77 16.19 5.92
CA ARG A 134 1.47 17.55 6.40
C ARG A 134 2.57 18.11 7.28
N GLU A 135 3.14 17.31 8.16
CA GLU A 135 4.27 17.71 8.99
C GLU A 135 5.49 18.07 8.15
N PHE A 136 5.76 17.32 7.08
CA PHE A 136 6.81 17.64 6.12
C PHE A 136 6.55 18.95 5.36
N LEU A 137 5.30 19.24 5.01
CA LEU A 137 4.94 20.44 4.23
C LEU A 137 4.86 21.72 5.08
N ARG A 138 4.55 21.60 6.37
CA ARG A 138 4.40 22.74 7.30
C ARG A 138 5.55 23.77 7.25
N PRO A 139 6.85 23.40 7.27
CA PRO A 139 7.92 24.39 7.16
C PRO A 139 7.94 25.13 5.81
N TRP A 140 7.54 24.45 4.72
CA TRP A 140 7.48 25.06 3.39
C TRP A 140 6.28 26.01 3.27
N GLU A 141 5.15 25.66 3.86
CA GLU A 141 3.97 26.54 3.94
C GLU A 141 4.29 27.85 4.67
N GLN A 142 5.08 27.79 5.75
CA GLN A 142 5.52 28.99 6.47
C GLN A 142 6.41 29.90 5.62
N GLN A 143 7.22 29.34 4.72
CA GLN A 143 8.08 30.09 3.81
C GLN A 143 7.32 30.65 2.60
N HIS A 144 6.27 29.95 2.17
CA HIS A 144 5.47 30.32 1.01
C HIS A 144 4.00 30.48 1.41
N SER A 145 3.65 31.63 2.00
CA SER A 145 2.29 31.91 2.45
C SER A 145 1.33 32.27 1.31
N ASN A 146 1.86 32.73 0.18
CA ASN A 146 1.07 33.15 -0.98
C ASN A 146 0.75 31.97 -1.91
N ILE A 147 -0.54 31.63 -2.01
CA ILE A 147 -1.04 30.56 -2.88
C ILE A 147 -0.70 30.81 -4.36
N ALA A 148 -0.71 32.08 -4.80
CA ALA A 148 -0.38 32.40 -6.20
C ALA A 148 1.08 32.03 -6.54
N ASP A 149 2.00 32.24 -5.60
CA ASP A 149 3.41 31.93 -5.76
C ASP A 149 3.66 30.41 -5.73
N ILE A 150 2.97 29.68 -4.84
CA ILE A 150 3.05 28.22 -4.85
C ILE A 150 2.58 27.66 -6.20
N ARG A 151 1.47 28.19 -6.73
CA ARG A 151 0.95 27.75 -8.02
C ARG A 151 1.94 28.02 -9.14
N SER A 152 2.57 29.20 -9.15
CA SER A 152 3.57 29.53 -10.18
C SER A 152 4.81 28.63 -10.07
N ILE A 153 5.33 28.40 -8.86
CA ILE A 153 6.45 27.48 -8.60
C ILE A 153 6.12 26.07 -9.09
N VAL A 154 4.94 25.55 -8.73
CA VAL A 154 4.48 24.21 -9.12
C VAL A 154 4.38 24.08 -10.65
N LEU A 155 3.78 25.06 -11.32
CA LEU A 155 3.60 25.05 -12.77
C LEU A 155 4.92 25.20 -13.53
N ALA A 156 5.83 26.02 -13.02
CA ALA A 156 7.16 26.23 -13.59
C ALA A 156 8.06 24.98 -13.48
N ASN A 157 7.85 24.15 -12.46
CA ASN A 157 8.65 22.96 -12.19
C ASN A 157 7.96 21.64 -12.61
N LEU A 158 6.99 21.67 -13.52
CA LEU A 158 6.41 20.45 -14.08
C LEU A 158 7.42 19.72 -14.99
N PRO A 159 7.65 18.41 -14.83
CA PRO A 159 8.52 17.64 -15.72
C PRO A 159 8.05 17.70 -17.17
N TYR A 160 8.97 17.73 -18.13
CA TYR A 160 8.63 17.71 -19.57
C TYR A 160 7.86 16.45 -19.98
N SER A 161 8.07 15.33 -19.30
CA SER A 161 7.32 14.09 -19.51
C SER A 161 5.85 14.19 -19.09
N PHE A 162 5.47 15.24 -18.35
CA PHE A 162 4.11 15.49 -17.92
C PHE A 162 3.44 16.47 -18.89
N ALA A 163 2.79 15.92 -19.92
CA ALA A 163 2.21 16.66 -21.03
C ALA A 163 0.78 16.19 -21.37
N GLY A 164 0.12 16.90 -22.29
CA GLY A 164 -1.20 16.54 -22.80
C GLY A 164 -2.31 16.65 -21.76
N ALA A 165 -3.26 15.72 -21.81
CA ALA A 165 -4.49 15.76 -21.01
C ALA A 165 -4.24 15.70 -19.50
N GLU A 166 -3.26 14.92 -19.04
CA GLU A 166 -2.92 14.83 -17.61
C GLU A 166 -2.41 16.17 -17.06
N ARG A 167 -1.59 16.87 -17.86
CA ARG A 167 -1.10 18.20 -17.50
C ARG A 167 -2.25 19.17 -17.34
N VAL A 168 -3.13 19.24 -18.32
CA VAL A 168 -4.31 20.12 -18.27
C VAL A 168 -5.19 19.81 -17.06
N ALA A 169 -5.46 18.54 -16.78
CA ALA A 169 -6.26 18.12 -15.62
C ALA A 169 -5.61 18.53 -14.29
N PHE A 170 -4.28 18.41 -14.18
CA PHE A 170 -3.53 18.85 -13.01
C PHE A 170 -3.56 20.37 -12.85
N GLU A 171 -3.35 21.12 -13.93
CA GLU A 171 -3.41 22.59 -13.90
C GLU A 171 -4.80 23.10 -13.49
N VAL A 172 -5.88 22.48 -14.02
CA VAL A 172 -7.25 22.79 -13.63
C VAL A 172 -7.48 22.50 -12.15
N SER A 173 -7.00 21.35 -11.66
CA SER A 173 -7.14 20.95 -10.26
C SER A 173 -6.37 21.88 -9.31
N LEU A 174 -5.20 22.37 -9.73
CA LEU A 174 -4.36 23.30 -8.99
C LEU A 174 -4.97 24.72 -8.93
N LYS A 175 -5.66 25.14 -9.99
CA LYS A 175 -6.30 26.47 -10.11
C LYS A 175 -7.65 26.59 -9.40
N ARG A 176 -8.18 25.50 -8.83
CA ARG A 176 -9.44 25.54 -8.05
C ARG A 176 -9.34 26.53 -6.88
N ARG A 177 -10.38 27.34 -6.67
CA ARG A 177 -10.35 28.49 -5.73
C ARG A 177 -10.40 28.10 -4.26
N ASP A 178 -10.95 26.94 -3.95
CA ASP A 178 -11.10 26.35 -2.61
C ASP A 178 -9.79 25.74 -2.07
N ARG A 179 -8.74 25.62 -2.89
CA ARG A 179 -7.48 25.00 -2.50
C ARG A 179 -6.65 25.89 -1.59
N THR A 180 -6.16 25.28 -0.50
CA THR A 180 -5.16 25.88 0.39
C THR A 180 -3.73 25.73 -0.16
N ALA A 181 -2.80 26.52 0.38
CA ALA A 181 -1.37 26.46 0.06
C ALA A 181 -0.80 25.04 0.23
N ILE A 182 -1.07 24.43 1.39
CA ILE A 182 -0.62 23.08 1.73
C ILE A 182 -1.19 22.01 0.78
N GLU A 183 -2.45 22.14 0.34
CA GLU A 183 -3.05 21.20 -0.62
C GLU A 183 -2.39 21.29 -1.99
N CYS A 184 -2.06 22.50 -2.47
CA CYS A 184 -1.32 22.67 -3.72
C CYS A 184 0.07 22.01 -3.65
N MET A 185 0.77 22.19 -2.53
CA MET A 185 2.05 21.54 -2.26
C MET A 185 1.92 20.01 -2.17
N GLU A 186 0.92 19.52 -1.46
CA GLU A 186 0.62 18.09 -1.28
C GLU A 186 0.31 17.41 -2.62
N MET A 187 -0.48 18.05 -3.49
CA MET A 187 -0.75 17.54 -4.83
C MET A 187 0.53 17.35 -5.64
N TYR A 188 1.44 18.33 -5.61
CA TYR A 188 2.73 18.22 -6.30
C TYR A 188 3.60 17.12 -5.68
N LEU A 189 3.70 17.07 -4.35
CA LEU A 189 4.48 16.06 -3.63
C LEU A 189 3.99 14.64 -3.93
N ARG A 190 2.67 14.39 -3.89
CA ARG A 190 2.10 13.06 -4.18
C ARG A 190 2.27 12.67 -5.65
N ARG A 191 2.20 13.64 -6.58
CA ARG A 191 2.33 13.37 -8.02
C ARG A 191 3.79 13.26 -8.49
N PHE A 192 4.73 13.94 -7.88
CA PHE A 192 6.12 13.98 -8.38
C PHE A 192 7.16 13.47 -7.38
N GLY A 193 6.77 13.23 -6.13
CA GLY A 193 7.63 12.69 -5.09
C GLY A 193 8.51 13.75 -4.41
N LYS A 194 9.07 13.35 -3.26
CA LYS A 194 9.85 14.22 -2.36
C LYS A 194 11.03 14.91 -3.05
N ALA A 195 11.84 14.17 -3.81
CA ALA A 195 13.04 14.73 -4.43
C ALA A 195 12.75 15.81 -5.49
N ASN A 196 11.62 15.74 -6.19
CA ASN A 196 11.20 16.78 -7.11
C ASN A 196 10.60 17.97 -6.35
N PHE A 197 9.81 17.69 -5.31
CA PHE A 197 9.29 18.72 -4.41
C PHE A 197 10.40 19.58 -3.81
N GLU A 198 11.38 18.96 -3.14
CA GLU A 198 12.48 19.69 -2.51
C GLU A 198 13.27 20.50 -3.53
N ARG A 199 13.50 19.98 -4.75
CA ARG A 199 14.18 20.72 -5.83
C ARG A 199 13.40 21.94 -6.30
N ALA A 200 12.08 21.83 -6.44
CA ALA A 200 11.23 22.93 -6.88
C ALA A 200 11.19 24.06 -5.85
N PHE A 201 10.97 23.72 -4.59
CA PHE A 201 10.75 24.69 -3.51
C PHE A 201 12.06 25.23 -2.88
N SER A 202 13.16 24.47 -2.89
CA SER A 202 14.45 24.98 -2.42
C SER A 202 15.06 26.04 -3.33
N ARG A 203 14.87 25.92 -4.66
CA ARG A 203 15.37 26.90 -5.64
C ARG A 203 14.64 28.24 -5.54
N SER A 204 13.35 28.22 -5.23
CA SER A 204 12.56 29.44 -5.05
C SER A 204 12.85 30.19 -3.76
N ALA A 205 13.46 29.54 -2.76
CA ALA A 205 13.85 30.19 -1.50
C ALA A 205 15.18 30.98 -1.58
N GLN A 206 15.89 30.90 -2.72
CA GLN A 206 17.16 31.60 -2.96
C GLN A 206 17.02 32.86 -3.82
N ILE A 207 15.80 33.18 -4.26
CA ILE A 207 15.45 34.37 -5.05
C ILE A 207 14.67 35.31 -4.14
#